data_AF-A0A7S0A6C9-F1
#
_entry.id   AF-A0A7S0A6C9-F1
#
_cell.length_a   1.000
_cell.length_b   1.000
_cell.length_c   1.000
_cell.angle_alpha   90.00
_cell.angle_beta   90.00
_cell.angle_gamma   90.00
#
_symmetry.space_group_name_H-M   'P 1'
#
loop_
_entity.id
_entity.type
_entity.pdbx_description
1 polymer ?
#
loop_
_entity_poly.entity_id
_entity_poly.type
_entity_poly.pdbx_seq_one_letter_code
_entity_poly.pdbx_strand_id
1 'polypeptide(L)'
;SSPVGTPTEEEKWIVGEFNCSCVGISKCLPAYCKDDTPNACYNDIPPEDVVEAKRMGDLMGTKALGILIGPLPSAGPVDISSLTRIAKDDLGLMPQPKDPKFKCALAQIYVRSAPYGGSDKSSNGHRYDSIPIANGMITAGMSCQLV
;
A
#
# COMPACT_ATOMS: atom_id res chain seq x y z
N SER A 1 21.44 -2.75 18.10
CA SER A 1 22.27 -2.06 17.10
C SER A 1 23.71 -2.11 17.56
N SER A 2 24.67 -2.13 16.64
CA SER A 2 26.08 -1.98 16.99
C SER A 2 26.35 -0.57 17.54
N PRO A 3 27.37 -0.38 18.39
CA PRO A 3 27.80 0.95 18.83
C PRO A 3 28.16 1.86 17.64
N VAL A 4 27.95 3.16 17.78
CA VAL A 4 28.31 4.14 16.73
C VAL A 4 29.83 4.09 16.48
N GLY A 5 30.23 3.86 15.23
CA GLY A 5 31.63 3.81 14.81
C GLY A 5 32.23 2.40 14.70
N THR A 6 31.42 1.34 14.81
CA THR A 6 31.87 -0.03 14.52
C THR A 6 32.36 -0.17 13.06
N PRO A 7 33.53 -0.77 12.81
CA PRO A 7 34.02 -1.05 11.46
C PRO A 7 33.05 -1.95 10.68
N THR A 8 32.90 -1.72 9.37
CA THR A 8 31.91 -2.40 8.51
C THR A 8 32.00 -3.92 8.58
N GLU A 9 33.21 -4.47 8.65
CA GLU A 9 33.50 -5.90 8.75
C GLU A 9 33.08 -6.53 10.11
N GLU A 10 32.84 -5.71 11.12
CA GLU A 10 32.42 -6.11 12.47
C GLU A 10 30.94 -5.78 12.75
N GLU A 11 30.25 -5.18 11.78
CA GLU A 11 28.83 -4.90 11.89
C GLU A 11 28.02 -6.19 11.96
N LYS A 12 27.30 -6.39 13.08
CA LYS A 12 26.47 -7.58 13.28
C LYS A 12 25.27 -7.64 12.32
N TRP A 13 24.86 -6.50 11.78
CA TRP A 13 23.68 -6.36 10.93
C TRP A 13 23.98 -5.35 9.82
N ILE A 14 24.24 -5.84 8.62
CA ILE A 14 24.45 -5.01 7.44
C ILE A 14 23.10 -4.82 6.75
N VAL A 15 22.65 -3.56 6.62
CA VAL A 15 21.47 -3.24 5.82
C VAL A 15 21.90 -3.27 4.35
N GLY A 16 21.60 -4.37 3.66
CA GLY A 16 22.04 -4.61 2.28
C GLY A 16 21.35 -3.73 1.23
N GLU A 17 20.12 -3.28 1.48
CA GLU A 17 19.39 -2.38 0.57
C GLU A 17 18.31 -1.60 1.34
N PHE A 18 18.27 -0.28 1.15
CA PHE A 18 17.15 0.57 1.57
C PHE A 18 16.35 0.90 0.32
N ASN A 19 15.50 -0.04 -0.10
CA ASN A 19 14.62 0.17 -1.25
C ASN A 19 13.20 0.45 -0.77
N CYS A 20 12.44 1.17 -1.59
CA CYS A 20 10.99 1.28 -1.45
C CYS A 20 10.29 -0.04 -1.83
N SER A 21 11.02 -1.17 -1.87
CA SER A 21 10.45 -2.44 -2.29
C SER A 21 9.45 -2.89 -1.23
N CYS A 22 8.22 -3.02 -1.67
CA CYS A 22 7.10 -3.38 -0.84
C CYS A 22 7.34 -4.80 -0.35
N VAL A 23 7.63 -4.97 0.94
CA VAL A 23 7.83 -6.29 1.55
C VAL A 23 6.62 -7.18 1.21
N GLY A 24 6.82 -8.08 0.24
CA GLY A 24 5.80 -9.01 -0.26
C GLY A 24 4.76 -8.48 -1.25
N ILE A 25 4.77 -7.18 -1.62
CA ILE A 25 3.87 -6.64 -2.66
C ILE A 25 4.60 -6.33 -3.98
N SER A 26 5.82 -6.83 -4.14
CA SER A 26 6.50 -6.90 -5.44
C SER A 26 5.71 -7.72 -6.46
N LYS A 27 4.81 -8.58 -6.00
CA LYS A 27 3.87 -9.32 -6.85
C LYS A 27 2.87 -8.43 -7.60
N CYS A 28 2.71 -7.17 -7.19
CA CYS A 28 1.89 -6.20 -7.90
C CYS A 28 2.66 -5.39 -8.96
N LEU A 29 3.94 -5.68 -9.18
CA LEU A 29 4.73 -4.98 -10.20
C LEU A 29 4.12 -5.05 -11.62
N PRO A 30 3.45 -6.11 -12.07
CA PRO A 30 2.80 -6.09 -13.38
C PRO A 30 1.74 -4.98 -13.56
N ALA A 31 1.21 -4.41 -12.47
CA ALA A 31 0.26 -3.31 -12.50
C ALA A 31 0.90 -1.91 -12.60
N TYR A 32 2.23 -1.77 -12.62
CA TYR A 32 2.87 -0.44 -12.75
C TYR A 32 3.02 -0.03 -14.22
N CYS A 33 2.68 1.23 -14.51
CA CYS A 33 2.78 1.83 -15.84
C CYS A 33 4.23 2.00 -16.28
N LYS A 34 4.48 1.66 -17.54
CA LYS A 34 5.74 1.87 -18.26
C LYS A 34 5.47 2.50 -19.62
N ASP A 35 6.52 2.91 -20.31
CA ASP A 35 6.41 3.42 -21.67
C ASP A 35 5.84 2.36 -22.64
N ASP A 36 6.16 1.08 -22.43
CA ASP A 36 5.65 -0.05 -23.22
C ASP A 36 4.30 -0.58 -22.71
N THR A 37 3.96 -0.35 -21.43
CA THR A 37 2.68 -0.74 -20.82
C THR A 37 1.99 0.46 -20.14
N PRO A 38 1.57 1.50 -20.89
CA PRO A 38 1.06 2.76 -20.32
C PRO A 38 -0.29 2.61 -19.63
N ASN A 39 -1.00 1.51 -19.92
CA ASN A 39 -2.33 1.22 -19.37
C ASN A 39 -2.32 0.15 -18.27
N ALA A 40 -1.14 -0.28 -17.81
CA ALA A 40 -1.02 -1.30 -16.77
C ALA A 40 -1.86 -0.97 -15.52
N CYS A 41 -2.55 -1.98 -15.00
CA CYS A 41 -3.54 -1.87 -13.94
C CYS A 41 -3.60 -3.15 -13.11
N TYR A 42 -4.48 -3.15 -12.10
CA TYR A 42 -4.64 -4.30 -11.19
C TYR A 42 -4.93 -5.63 -11.90
N ASN A 43 -5.64 -5.59 -13.04
CA ASN A 43 -5.98 -6.79 -13.81
C ASN A 43 -4.78 -7.38 -14.59
N ASP A 44 -3.68 -6.64 -14.72
CA ASP A 44 -2.46 -7.12 -15.36
C ASP A 44 -1.58 -7.95 -14.39
N ILE A 45 -1.98 -8.05 -13.12
CA ILE A 45 -1.32 -8.91 -12.14
C ILE A 45 -1.70 -10.37 -12.42
N PRO A 46 -0.73 -11.29 -12.59
CA PRO A 46 -0.99 -12.71 -12.75
C PRO A 46 -1.85 -13.27 -11.60
N PRO A 47 -2.81 -14.17 -11.86
CA PRO A 47 -3.70 -14.69 -10.82
C PRO A 47 -2.97 -15.26 -9.58
N GLU A 48 -1.87 -15.97 -9.77
CA GLU A 48 -1.02 -16.50 -8.71
C GLU A 48 -0.38 -15.40 -7.85
N ASP A 49 -0.03 -14.28 -8.48
CA ASP A 49 0.57 -13.13 -7.83
C ASP A 49 -0.50 -12.29 -7.11
N VAL A 50 -1.75 -12.28 -7.61
CA VAL A 50 -2.91 -11.71 -6.88
C VAL A 50 -3.15 -12.48 -5.57
N VAL A 51 -3.06 -13.82 -5.60
CA VAL A 51 -3.21 -14.64 -4.38
C VAL A 51 -2.13 -14.32 -3.35
N GLU A 52 -0.87 -14.21 -3.79
CA GLU A 52 0.23 -13.88 -2.89
C GLU A 52 0.16 -12.44 -2.37
N ALA A 53 -0.19 -11.47 -3.23
CA ALA A 53 -0.42 -10.10 -2.82
C ALA A 53 -1.56 -9.99 -1.81
N LYS A 54 -2.64 -10.77 -2.00
CA LYS A 54 -3.74 -10.85 -1.02
C LYS A 54 -3.25 -11.42 0.31
N ARG A 55 -2.49 -12.52 0.29
CA ARG A 55 -1.93 -13.13 1.52
C ARG A 55 -1.11 -12.13 2.31
N MET A 56 -0.27 -11.35 1.64
CA MET A 56 0.52 -10.29 2.27
C MET A 56 -0.35 -9.13 2.77
N GLY A 57 -1.34 -8.69 1.98
CA GLY A 57 -2.33 -7.69 2.39
C GLY A 57 -3.08 -8.10 3.66
N ASP A 58 -3.60 -9.33 3.72
CA ASP A 58 -4.32 -9.87 4.87
C ASP A 58 -3.45 -9.87 6.15
N LEU A 59 -2.16 -10.21 6.03
CA LEU A 59 -1.20 -10.12 7.13
C LEU A 59 -1.00 -8.67 7.60
N MET A 60 -0.86 -7.73 6.66
CA MET A 60 -0.76 -6.30 6.99
C MET A 60 -2.01 -5.81 7.71
N GLY A 61 -3.21 -6.18 7.24
CA GLY A 61 -4.47 -5.83 7.89
C GLY A 61 -4.58 -6.40 9.30
N THR A 62 -4.16 -7.65 9.50
CA THR A 62 -4.12 -8.29 10.83
C THR A 62 -3.19 -7.54 11.79
N LYS A 63 -2.00 -7.12 11.31
CA LYS A 63 -1.06 -6.34 12.13
C LYS A 63 -1.56 -4.93 12.42
N ALA A 64 -2.16 -4.26 11.44
CA ALA A 64 -2.77 -2.95 11.62
C ALA A 64 -3.89 -2.99 12.65
N LEU A 65 -4.78 -3.98 12.59
CA LEU A 65 -5.82 -4.18 13.59
C LEU A 65 -5.21 -4.38 15.00
N GLY A 66 -4.16 -5.20 15.11
CA GLY A 66 -3.46 -5.41 16.39
C GLY A 66 -2.85 -4.13 16.98
N ILE A 67 -2.33 -3.23 16.14
CA ILE A 67 -1.82 -1.92 16.56
C ILE A 67 -2.96 -1.02 17.05
N LEU A 68 -4.09 -1.02 16.33
CA LEU A 68 -5.23 -0.14 16.63
C LEU A 68 -6.05 -0.59 17.86
N ILE A 69 -5.99 -1.87 18.24
CA ILE A 69 -6.56 -2.37 19.50
C ILE A 69 -5.73 -1.89 20.72
N GLY A 70 -4.49 -1.46 20.50
CA GLY A 70 -3.62 -0.92 21.56
C GLY A 70 -4.11 0.41 22.16
N PRO A 71 -3.49 0.87 23.25
CA PRO A 71 -3.94 2.04 24.03
C PRO A 71 -3.69 3.39 23.34
N LEU A 72 -3.38 3.42 22.04
CA LEU A 72 -3.16 4.67 21.31
C LEU A 72 -4.52 5.28 20.97
N PRO A 73 -4.87 6.47 21.51
CA PRO A 73 -6.11 7.12 21.15
C PRO A 73 -6.07 7.50 19.67
N SER A 74 -7.04 7.01 18.91
CA SER A 74 -7.28 7.49 17.54
C SER A 74 -7.60 8.99 17.60
N ALA A 75 -6.93 9.79 16.78
CA ALA A 75 -7.22 11.23 16.63
C ALA A 75 -8.54 11.52 15.91
N GLY A 76 -9.31 10.48 15.56
CA GLY A 76 -10.53 10.58 14.79
C GLY A 76 -10.27 10.68 13.27
N PRO A 77 -11.35 10.70 12.46
CA PRO A 77 -11.24 10.83 11.01
C PRO A 77 -10.62 12.17 10.60
N VAL A 78 -9.80 12.16 9.55
CA VAL A 78 -9.26 13.37 8.91
C VAL A 78 -10.28 13.85 7.86
N ASP A 79 -10.61 15.15 7.86
CA ASP A 79 -11.39 15.76 6.79
C ASP A 79 -10.54 15.85 5.52
N ILE A 80 -10.96 15.13 4.47
CA ILE A 80 -10.28 15.05 3.18
C ILE A 80 -10.99 15.87 2.08
N SER A 81 -12.04 16.63 2.42
CA SER A 81 -12.85 17.35 1.43
C SER A 81 -12.07 18.36 0.57
N SER A 82 -10.93 18.83 1.08
CA SER A 82 -10.01 19.74 0.37
C SER A 82 -9.05 19.04 -0.60
N LEU A 83 -8.94 17.71 -0.55
CA LEU A 83 -8.03 16.95 -1.40
C LEU A 83 -8.63 16.73 -2.79
N THR A 84 -7.84 17.03 -3.82
CA THR A 84 -8.21 16.71 -5.20
C THR A 84 -7.94 15.22 -5.46
N ARG A 85 -9.00 14.44 -5.71
CA ARG A 85 -8.86 13.04 -6.12
C ARG A 85 -8.29 12.96 -7.52
N ILE A 86 -7.10 12.38 -7.64
CA ILE A 86 -6.45 12.11 -8.94
C ILE A 86 -6.85 10.72 -9.47
N ALA A 87 -7.10 9.77 -8.56
CA ALA A 87 -7.40 8.41 -8.96
C ALA A 87 -8.75 8.30 -9.68
N LYS A 88 -8.75 7.63 -10.84
CA LYS A 88 -9.91 7.52 -11.75
C LYS A 88 -10.98 6.55 -11.22
N ASP A 89 -10.54 5.46 -10.61
CA ASP A 89 -11.36 4.39 -10.06
C ASP A 89 -10.58 3.62 -8.98
N ASP A 90 -11.27 2.73 -8.26
CA ASP A 90 -10.69 1.84 -7.25
C ASP A 90 -10.69 0.37 -7.74
N LEU A 91 -10.30 0.12 -9.00
CA LEU A 91 -10.34 -1.22 -9.60
C LEU A 91 -9.65 -2.28 -8.72
N GLY A 92 -10.39 -3.34 -8.36
CA GLY A 92 -9.92 -4.44 -7.51
C GLY A 92 -10.14 -4.23 -6.00
N LEU A 93 -10.62 -3.05 -5.57
CA LEU A 93 -10.96 -2.80 -4.17
C LEU A 93 -12.22 -3.60 -3.77
N MET A 94 -12.16 -4.25 -2.61
CA MET A 94 -13.27 -4.99 -2.04
C MET A 94 -14.36 -4.05 -1.49
N PRO A 95 -15.61 -4.53 -1.36
CA PRO A 95 -16.65 -3.79 -0.65
C PRO A 95 -16.25 -3.51 0.81
N GLN A 96 -16.52 -2.30 1.28
CA GLN A 96 -16.26 -1.91 2.67
C GLN A 96 -17.22 -2.64 3.63
N PRO A 97 -16.79 -3.01 4.85
CA PRO A 97 -17.69 -3.60 5.86
C PRO A 97 -18.80 -2.61 6.25
N LYS A 98 -20.02 -3.11 6.52
CA LYS A 98 -21.14 -2.27 6.97
C LYS A 98 -20.90 -1.64 8.34
N ASP A 99 -20.24 -2.37 9.23
CA ASP A 99 -19.90 -1.93 10.59
C ASP A 99 -18.39 -2.17 10.84
N PRO A 100 -17.52 -1.24 10.39
CA PRO A 100 -16.09 -1.44 10.47
C PRO A 100 -15.57 -1.19 11.89
N LYS A 101 -14.71 -2.09 12.41
CA LYS A 101 -14.07 -1.96 13.73
C LYS A 101 -13.28 -0.65 13.86
N PHE A 102 -12.61 -0.26 12.77
CA PHE A 102 -11.88 0.98 12.63
C PHE A 102 -12.06 1.55 11.22
N LYS A 103 -11.93 2.87 11.11
CA LYS A 103 -11.91 3.59 9.83
C LYS A 103 -10.48 4.01 9.53
N CYS A 104 -9.89 3.41 8.50
CA CYS A 104 -8.53 3.67 8.07
C CYS A 104 -8.53 4.50 6.77
N ALA A 105 -7.45 5.23 6.55
CA ALA A 105 -7.14 5.86 5.28
C ALA A 105 -5.74 5.42 4.82
N LEU A 106 -5.62 5.08 3.54
CA LEU A 106 -4.34 4.85 2.88
C LEU A 106 -4.01 6.08 2.04
N ALA A 107 -3.18 6.96 2.61
CA ALA A 107 -2.72 8.16 1.94
C ALA A 107 -1.64 7.83 0.90
N GLN A 108 -1.85 8.30 -0.31
CA GLN A 108 -0.96 8.14 -1.46
C GLN A 108 -0.47 9.52 -1.93
N ILE A 109 0.62 9.52 -2.68
CA ILE A 109 1.18 10.73 -3.28
C ILE A 109 1.10 10.62 -4.80
N TYR A 110 0.73 11.72 -5.46
CA TYR A 110 0.74 11.84 -6.92
C TYR A 110 1.55 13.06 -7.34
N VAL A 111 2.59 12.86 -8.14
CA VAL A 111 3.49 13.92 -8.61
C VAL A 111 3.04 14.39 -10.00
N ARG A 112 2.40 15.57 -10.06
CA ARG A 112 1.78 16.10 -11.30
C ARG A 112 2.75 16.25 -12.48
N SER A 113 4.02 16.53 -12.20
CA SER A 113 5.05 16.69 -13.23
C SER A 113 5.68 15.36 -13.66
N ALA A 114 5.41 14.27 -12.97
CA ALA A 114 5.94 12.95 -13.30
C ALA A 114 4.99 12.21 -14.25
N PRO A 115 5.51 11.43 -15.22
CA PRO A 115 4.71 10.51 -16.00
C PRO A 115 3.84 9.63 -15.09
N TYR A 116 2.56 9.51 -15.42
CA TYR A 116 1.56 8.73 -14.69
C TYR A 116 1.36 9.10 -13.20
N GLY A 117 2.01 10.16 -12.70
CA GLY A 117 2.00 10.54 -11.28
C GLY A 117 3.13 9.96 -10.44
N GLY A 118 4.07 9.24 -11.06
CA GLY A 118 5.17 8.56 -10.39
C GLY A 118 5.49 7.20 -11.04
N SER A 119 6.72 6.70 -10.82
CA SER A 119 7.17 5.40 -11.35
C SER A 119 6.50 4.20 -10.66
N ASP A 120 5.70 4.44 -9.63
CA ASP A 120 5.01 3.44 -8.82
C ASP A 120 3.50 3.38 -9.12
N LYS A 121 3.02 4.03 -10.18
CA LYS A 121 1.58 4.19 -10.44
C LYS A 121 1.03 3.19 -11.46
N SER A 122 -0.21 2.78 -11.23
CA SER A 122 -1.09 2.17 -12.22
C SER A 122 -1.80 3.25 -13.04
N SER A 123 -2.42 2.84 -14.14
CA SER A 123 -3.04 3.74 -15.12
C SER A 123 -4.23 4.55 -14.59
N ASN A 124 -4.81 4.11 -13.47
CA ASN A 124 -5.85 4.82 -12.74
C ASN A 124 -5.31 5.81 -11.70
N GLY A 125 -4.00 5.94 -11.53
CA GLY A 125 -3.36 6.93 -10.64
C GLY A 125 -3.10 6.43 -9.21
N HIS A 126 -3.53 5.22 -8.86
CA HIS A 126 -3.12 4.58 -7.61
C HIS A 126 -1.70 4.05 -7.68
N ARG A 127 -1.05 3.93 -6.53
CA ARG A 127 0.16 3.11 -6.44
C ARG A 127 -0.20 1.64 -6.67
N TYR A 128 0.63 0.92 -7.43
CA TYR A 128 0.33 -0.44 -7.91
C TYR A 128 -0.04 -1.45 -6.80
N ASP A 129 0.36 -1.20 -5.55
CA ASP A 129 0.13 -2.07 -4.40
C ASP A 129 -0.95 -1.59 -3.42
N SER A 130 -1.60 -0.46 -3.69
CA SER A 130 -2.58 0.14 -2.76
C SER A 130 -3.82 -0.73 -2.58
N ILE A 131 -4.24 -1.44 -3.63
CA ILE A 131 -5.44 -2.27 -3.62
C ILE A 131 -5.29 -3.47 -2.66
N PRO A 132 -4.24 -4.32 -2.73
CA PRO A 132 -4.02 -5.38 -1.74
C PRO A 132 -3.89 -4.86 -0.30
N ILE A 133 -3.24 -3.71 -0.09
CA ILE A 133 -3.10 -3.11 1.25
C ILE A 133 -4.48 -2.76 1.82
N ALA A 134 -5.31 -2.05 1.05
CA ALA A 134 -6.65 -1.67 1.48
C ALA A 134 -7.56 -2.90 1.67
N ASN A 135 -7.48 -3.88 0.78
CA ASN A 135 -8.21 -5.15 0.90
C ASN A 135 -7.80 -5.95 2.14
N GLY A 136 -6.53 -5.86 2.55
CA GLY A 136 -6.06 -6.41 3.81
C GLY A 136 -6.77 -5.82 5.03
N MET A 137 -6.91 -4.50 5.06
CA MET A 137 -7.67 -3.80 6.11
C MET A 137 -9.14 -4.22 6.12
N ILE A 138 -9.75 -4.31 4.93
CA ILE A 138 -11.15 -4.73 4.74
C ILE A 138 -11.36 -6.16 5.24
N THR A 139 -10.45 -7.08 4.89
CA THR A 139 -10.48 -8.47 5.33
C THR A 139 -10.34 -8.60 6.86
N ALA A 140 -9.59 -7.71 7.50
CA ALA A 140 -9.47 -7.64 8.96
C ALA A 140 -10.71 -7.04 9.66
N GLY A 141 -11.73 -6.64 8.91
CA GLY A 141 -12.98 -6.06 9.42
C GLY A 141 -12.91 -4.55 9.69
N MET A 142 -11.95 -3.86 9.08
CA MET A 142 -11.84 -2.40 9.09
C MET A 142 -12.35 -1.83 7.77
N SER A 143 -12.65 -0.54 7.72
CA SER A 143 -12.82 0.16 6.43
C SER A 143 -11.50 0.82 6.06
N CYS A 144 -11.22 0.94 4.75
CA CYS A 144 -10.02 1.61 4.26
C CYS A 144 -10.36 2.49 3.06
N GLN A 145 -10.17 3.79 3.23
CA GLN A 145 -10.35 4.79 2.19
C GLN A 145 -9.01 5.07 1.49
N LEU A 146 -8.99 5.00 0.16
CA LEU A 146 -7.84 5.44 -0.62
C LEU A 146 -7.88 6.97 -0.76
N VAL A 147 -6.81 7.64 -0.33
CA VAL A 147 -6.67 9.11 -0.29
C VAL A 147 -5.50 9.56 -1.12
#